data_AF-A0A1V4DZQ6-F1
#
_entry.id   AF-A0A1V4DZQ6-F1
#
_cell.length_a   1.000
_cell.length_b   1.000
_cell.length_c   1.000
_cell.angle_alpha   90.00
_cell.angle_beta   90.00
_cell.angle_gamma   90.00
#
_symmetry.space_group_name_H-M   'P 1'
#
loop_
_entity.id
_entity.type
_entity.pdbx_description
1 polymer ?
#
loop_
_entity_poly.entity_id
_entity_poly.type
_entity_poly.pdbx_seq_one_letter_code
_entity_poly.pdbx_strand_id
1 'polypeptide(L)'
;MELSSVEKCDAEQHVRRITKALAAGSAHPAPEDVDTVLRGLGYLQERIDGPQRARGGVEFTLDLRVMGGSLCLSGTTTGTRTTIEPYGADVEVACTEVRR
;
A
#
# COMPACT_ATOMS: atom_id res chain seq x y z
N MET A 1 -4.15 -8.29 13.48
CA MET A 1 -4.44 -7.34 14.57
C MET A 1 -5.62 -6.47 14.14
N GLU A 2 -6.52 -6.11 15.05
CA GLU A 2 -7.67 -5.27 14.69
C GLU A 2 -7.26 -3.79 14.63
N LEU A 3 -7.63 -3.11 13.54
CA LEU A 3 -7.43 -1.67 13.40
C LEU A 3 -8.42 -0.88 14.27
N SER A 4 -7.92 0.14 14.95
CA SER A 4 -8.75 1.14 15.64
C SER A 4 -9.61 1.94 14.65
N SER A 5 -10.62 2.64 15.16
CA SER A 5 -11.46 3.52 14.33
C SER A 5 -10.65 4.64 13.66
N VAL A 6 -9.61 5.14 14.32
CA VAL A 6 -8.72 6.18 13.77
C VAL A 6 -7.90 5.60 12.62
N GLU A 7 -7.30 4.42 12.80
CA GLU A 7 -6.53 3.75 11.75
C GLU A 7 -7.41 3.37 10.55
N LYS A 8 -8.66 2.97 10.77
CA LYS A 8 -9.62 2.72 9.67
C LYS A 8 -9.89 3.99 8.87
N CYS A 9 -10.07 5.13 9.53
CA CYS A 9 -10.26 6.42 8.86
C CYS A 9 -9.00 6.86 8.09
N ASP A 10 -7.82 6.67 8.68
CA ASP A 10 -6.53 6.99 8.05
C ASP A 10 -6.27 6.09 6.82
N ALA A 11 -6.55 4.80 6.96
CA ALA A 11 -6.49 3.84 5.87
C ALA A 11 -7.35 4.28 4.67
N GLU A 12 -8.61 4.67 4.89
CA GLU A 12 -9.48 5.14 3.82
C GLU A 12 -8.90 6.34 3.06
N GLN A 13 -8.27 7.28 3.78
CA GLN A 13 -7.63 8.44 3.16
C GLN A 13 -6.43 8.04 2.29
N HIS A 14 -5.57 7.18 2.81
CA HIS A 14 -4.42 6.67 2.06
C HIS A 14 -4.85 5.85 0.83
N VAL A 15 -5.83 4.95 0.98
CA VAL A 15 -6.38 4.16 -0.13
C VAL A 15 -6.90 5.06 -1.25
N ARG A 16 -7.68 6.09 -0.94
CA ARG A 16 -8.19 7.05 -1.93
C ARG A 16 -7.06 7.79 -2.63
N ARG A 17 -6.06 8.25 -1.87
CA ARG A 17 -4.91 9.00 -2.39
C ARG A 17 -4.07 8.16 -3.35
N ILE A 18 -3.71 6.94 -2.95
CA ILE A 18 -2.91 6.01 -3.74
C ILE A 18 -3.69 5.60 -5.00
N THR A 19 -4.96 5.23 -4.86
CA THR A 19 -5.80 4.81 -5.99
C THR A 19 -5.89 5.89 -7.05
N LYS A 20 -6.11 7.15 -6.65
CA LYS A 20 -6.16 8.30 -7.57
C LYS A 20 -4.83 8.51 -8.29
N ALA A 21 -3.71 8.40 -7.58
CA ALA A 21 -2.39 8.63 -8.15
C ALA A 21 -2.01 7.53 -9.16
N LEU A 22 -2.26 6.26 -8.82
CA LEU A 22 -2.00 5.13 -9.71
C LEU A 22 -2.88 5.18 -10.96
N ALA A 23 -4.15 5.57 -10.83
CA ALA A 23 -5.06 5.73 -11.97
C ALA A 23 -4.68 6.87 -12.92
N ALA A 24 -3.92 7.87 -12.44
CA ALA A 24 -3.37 8.94 -13.28
C ALA A 24 -2.05 8.55 -13.98
N GLY A 25 -1.48 7.40 -13.61
CA GLY A 25 -0.25 6.87 -14.20
C GLY A 25 -0.49 6.02 -15.44
N SER A 26 0.40 5.04 -15.66
CA SER A 26 0.33 4.11 -16.79
C SER A 26 -0.84 3.13 -16.66
N ALA A 27 -1.50 2.83 -17.78
CA ALA A 27 -2.52 1.79 -17.87
C ALA A 27 -1.96 0.37 -17.75
N HIS A 28 -0.63 0.19 -17.82
CA HIS A 28 0.09 -1.06 -17.60
C HIS A 28 1.39 -0.75 -16.87
N PRO A 29 1.34 -0.46 -15.56
CA PRO A 29 2.51 0.00 -14.82
C PRO A 29 3.54 -1.11 -14.69
N ALA A 30 4.81 -0.76 -14.86
CA ALA A 30 5.91 -1.57 -14.38
C ALA A 30 6.09 -1.36 -12.86
N PRO A 31 6.75 -2.28 -12.14
CA PRO A 31 6.96 -2.13 -10.71
C PRO A 31 7.63 -0.80 -10.31
N GLU A 32 8.59 -0.34 -11.10
CA GLU A 32 9.28 0.94 -10.94
C GLU A 32 8.36 2.16 -11.09
N ASP A 33 7.29 2.07 -11.90
CA ASP A 33 6.28 3.12 -12.03
C ASP A 33 5.47 3.24 -10.73
N VAL A 34 5.10 2.10 -10.14
CA VAL A 34 4.36 2.06 -8.88
C VAL A 34 5.22 2.60 -7.73
N ASP A 35 6.49 2.19 -7.63
CA ASP A 35 7.43 2.74 -6.65
C ASP A 35 7.55 4.27 -6.79
N THR A 36 7.74 4.76 -8.03
CA THR A 36 7.85 6.19 -8.31
C THR A 36 6.60 6.95 -7.88
N VAL A 37 5.41 6.43 -8.17
CA VAL A 37 4.14 7.04 -7.74
C VAL A 37 4.04 7.08 -6.22
N LEU A 38 4.32 5.97 -5.53
CA LEU A 38 4.24 5.90 -4.07
C LEU A 38 5.23 6.88 -3.41
N ARG A 39 6.48 6.93 -3.88
CA ARG A 39 7.47 7.90 -3.41
C ARG A 39 7.08 9.35 -3.72
N GLY A 40 6.46 9.59 -4.87
CA GLY A 40 5.90 10.90 -5.24
C GLY A 40 4.76 11.36 -4.32
N LEU A 41 4.07 10.43 -3.66
CA LEU A 41 3.10 10.72 -2.59
C LEU A 41 3.76 10.95 -1.23
N GLY A 42 5.09 10.79 -1.12
CA GLY A 42 5.84 11.00 0.11
C GLY A 42 5.92 9.77 1.02
N TYR A 43 5.56 8.58 0.52
CA TYR A 43 5.90 7.34 1.24
C TYR A 43 7.40 7.11 1.16
N LEU A 44 8.01 6.82 2.31
CA LEU A 44 9.44 6.57 2.42
C LEU A 44 9.78 5.20 1.83
N GLN A 45 10.96 5.06 1.23
CA GLN A 45 11.35 3.84 0.53
C GLN A 45 11.36 2.63 1.46
N GLU A 46 11.84 2.80 2.69
CA GLU A 46 11.87 1.77 3.73
C GLU A 46 10.49 1.32 4.21
N ARG A 47 9.42 2.04 3.83
CA ARG A 47 8.02 1.70 4.13
C ARG A 47 7.27 1.13 2.94
N ILE A 48 7.93 1.02 1.79
CA ILE A 48 7.39 0.48 0.56
C ILE A 48 8.01 -0.90 0.35
N ASP A 49 7.22 -1.93 0.56
CA ASP A 49 7.65 -3.31 0.34
C ASP A 49 7.24 -3.77 -1.05
N GLY A 50 8.27 -3.96 -1.86
CA GLY A 50 8.28 -4.87 -2.99
C GLY A 50 7.33 -4.61 -4.14
N PRO A 51 7.04 -3.37 -4.63
CA PRO A 51 6.44 -3.22 -5.96
C PRO A 51 7.05 -4.26 -6.91
N GLN A 52 6.25 -5.26 -7.29
CA GLN A 52 6.71 -6.42 -8.04
C GLN A 52 5.59 -6.94 -8.92
N ARG A 53 5.97 -7.65 -9.98
CA ARG A 53 4.99 -8.23 -10.90
C ARG A 53 4.20 -9.31 -10.19
N ALA A 54 2.90 -9.11 -10.12
CA ALA A 54 1.92 -10.12 -9.72
C ALA A 54 1.05 -10.49 -10.93
N ARG A 55 0.24 -11.54 -10.79
CA ARG A 55 -0.57 -12.06 -11.90
C ARG A 55 -1.53 -10.98 -12.44
N GLY A 56 -1.16 -10.36 -13.56
CA GLY A 56 -1.96 -9.34 -14.25
C GLY A 56 -1.73 -7.90 -13.78
N GLY A 57 -0.74 -7.62 -12.94
CA GLY A 57 -0.48 -6.26 -12.44
C GLY A 57 0.79 -6.15 -11.60
N VAL A 58 0.82 -5.14 -10.75
CA VAL A 58 1.88 -4.90 -9.75
C VAL A 58 1.26 -4.96 -8.37
N GLU A 59 1.82 -5.78 -7.49
CA GLU A 59 1.48 -5.78 -6.07
C GLU A 59 2.50 -4.97 -5.28
N PHE A 60 2.07 -4.44 -4.14
CA PHE A 60 2.91 -3.69 -3.21
C PHE A 60 2.34 -3.80 -1.79
N THR A 61 3.20 -3.61 -0.79
CA THR A 61 2.80 -3.45 0.61
C THR A 61 3.31 -2.11 1.14
N LEU A 62 2.51 -1.44 1.98
CA LEU A 62 2.91 -0.20 2.66
C LEU A 62 2.86 -0.39 4.18
N ASP A 63 3.94 -0.02 4.85
CA ASP A 63 4.01 0.10 6.30
C ASP A 63 3.68 1.54 6.74
N LEU A 64 2.45 1.75 7.21
CA LEU A 64 1.97 3.04 7.69
C LEU A 64 1.98 3.13 9.22
N ARG A 65 2.70 2.25 9.91
CA ARG A 65 2.80 2.26 11.37
C ARG A 65 3.54 3.52 11.82
N VAL A 66 2.84 4.37 12.56
CA VAL A 66 3.37 5.60 13.16
C VAL A 66 3.03 5.62 14.64
N MET A 67 3.99 6.01 15.49
CA MET A 67 3.82 6.15 16.94
C MET A 67 3.15 4.94 17.63
N GLY A 68 3.51 3.73 17.24
CA GLY A 68 2.94 2.49 17.81
C GLY A 68 1.62 2.04 17.20
N GLY A 69 1.18 2.65 16.09
CA GLY A 69 0.08 2.14 15.28
C GLY A 69 0.41 0.80 14.61
N SER A 70 -0.62 0.17 14.05
CA SER A 70 -0.60 -1.18 13.47
C SER A 70 -0.91 -1.21 11.98
N LEU A 71 -1.24 -0.07 11.38
CA LEU A 71 -1.76 0.02 10.02
C LEU A 71 -0.70 -0.35 8.95
N CYS A 72 -1.02 -1.40 8.20
CA CYS A 72 -0.38 -1.73 6.93
C CYS A 72 -1.42 -1.72 5.81
N LEU A 73 -0.98 -1.49 4.56
CA LEU A 73 -1.81 -1.64 3.37
C LEU A 73 -1.23 -2.72 2.44
N SER A 74 -2.11 -3.50 1.81
CA SER A 74 -1.75 -4.40 0.72
C SER A 74 -2.44 -3.96 -0.54
N GLY A 75 -1.68 -3.69 -1.59
CA GLY A 75 -2.20 -3.18 -2.85
C GLY A 75 -1.90 -4.09 -4.03
N THR A 76 -2.81 -4.09 -5.00
CA THR A 76 -2.56 -4.59 -6.35
C THR A 76 -3.14 -3.61 -7.35
N THR A 77 -2.37 -3.25 -8.37
CA THR A 77 -2.82 -2.38 -9.45
C THR A 77 -2.52 -2.97 -10.82
N THR A 78 -3.47 -2.84 -11.72
CA THR A 78 -3.28 -3.09 -13.16
C THR A 78 -3.11 -1.77 -13.92
N GLY A 79 -2.94 -0.64 -13.23
CA GLY A 79 -3.00 0.72 -13.80
C GLY A 79 -4.43 1.22 -13.95
N THR A 80 -5.29 0.43 -14.57
CA THR A 80 -6.72 0.76 -14.77
C THR A 80 -7.61 0.42 -13.58
N ARG A 81 -7.21 -0.57 -12.77
CA ARG A 81 -7.91 -0.96 -11.56
C ARG A 81 -6.91 -1.14 -10.43
N THR A 82 -7.26 -0.60 -9.28
CA THR A 82 -6.45 -0.70 -8.05
C THR A 82 -7.32 -1.22 -6.93
N THR A 83 -6.86 -2.26 -6.26
CA THR A 83 -7.46 -2.81 -5.04
C THR A 83 -6.45 -2.62 -3.92
N ILE A 84 -6.88 -2.05 -2.79
CA ILE A 84 -6.02 -1.87 -1.61
C ILE A 84 -6.82 -2.26 -0.38
N GLU A 85 -6.24 -3.14 0.43
CA GLU A 85 -6.85 -3.66 1.66
C GLU A 85 -6.00 -3.24 2.87
N PRO A 86 -6.59 -2.54 3.85
CA PRO A 86 -5.92 -2.24 5.11
C PRO A 86 -6.01 -3.42 6.07
N TYR A 87 -4.96 -3.64 6.84
CA TYR A 87 -4.92 -4.64 7.90
C TYR A 87 -3.97 -4.20 9.02
N GLY A 88 -4.19 -4.74 10.22
CA GLY A 88 -3.33 -4.50 11.36
C GLY A 88 -2.23 -5.56 11.47
N ALA A 89 -0.98 -5.13 11.61
CA ALA A 89 0.17 -5.96 11.92
C ALA A 89 0.73 -5.63 13.32
N ASP A 90 1.27 -6.65 13.99
CA ASP A 90 2.06 -6.44 15.20
C ASP A 90 3.37 -5.69 14.86
N VAL A 91 3.92 -4.94 15.82
CA VAL A 91 5.17 -4.19 15.62
C VAL A 91 6.36 -5.10 15.33
N GLU A 92 6.34 -6.32 15.86
CA GLU A 92 7.43 -7.30 15.68
C GLU A 92 7.31 -8.09 14.36
N VAL A 93 6.18 -7.97 13.65
CA VAL A 93 5.91 -8.71 12.42
C VAL A 93 5.98 -7.76 11.22
N ALA A 94 6.70 -8.16 10.16
CA ALA A 94 6.71 -7.39 8.93
C ALA A 94 5.32 -7.41 8.28
N CYS A 95 4.90 -6.28 7.70
CA CYS A 95 3.61 -6.17 7.01
C CYS A 95 3.44 -7.27 5.92
N THR A 96 4.53 -7.66 5.25
CA THR A 96 4.57 -8.72 4.22
C THR A 96 4.37 -10.14 4.77
N GLU A 97 4.60 -10.37 6.07
CA GLU A 97 4.55 -11.70 6.69
C GLU A 97 3.20 -12.00 7.37
N VAL A 98 2.32 -11.00 7.49
CA VAL A 98 0.98 -11.19 8.03
C VAL A 98 0.18 -12.07 7.07
N ARG A 99 -0.29 -13.23 7.56
CA ARG A 99 -1.24 -14.07 6.81
C ARG A 99 -2.62 -13.44 6.83
N ARG A 100 -3.18 -13.22 5.65
CA ARG A 100 -4.46 -12.54 5.39
C ARG A 100 -5.41 -13.53 4.72
#